data_AF-A0A844IKY2-F1
#
_entry.id   AF-A0A844IKY2-F1
#
_cell.length_a   1.000
_cell.length_b   1.000
_cell.length_c   1.000
_cell.angle_alpha   90.00
_cell.angle_beta   90.00
_cell.angle_gamma   90.00
#
_symmetry.space_group_name_H-M   'P 1'
#
loop_
_entity.id
_entity.type
_entity.pdbx_description
1 polymer ?
#
loop_
_entity_poly.entity_id
_entity_poly.type
_entity_poly.pdbx_seq_one_letter_code
_entity_poly.pdbx_strand_id
1 'polypeptide(L)' 'MLSKGKIIYPQRGEIYLVNFDPTIGSEIKKTRPALILQNDVSNQYY' A
#
# COMPACT_ATOMS: atom_id res chain seq x y z
N MET A 1 -21.60 -13.99 -10.28
CA MET A 1 -20.18 -14.04 -9.88
C MET A 1 -19.36 -13.37 -10.97
N LEU A 2 -19.06 -12.07 -10.81
CA LEU A 2 -18.15 -11.39 -11.73
C LEU A 2 -16.73 -11.91 -11.44
N SER A 3 -16.05 -12.45 -12.44
CA SER A 3 -14.61 -12.66 -12.36
C SER A 3 -13.99 -11.29 -12.08
N LYS A 4 -13.53 -11.04 -10.85
CA LYS A 4 -12.72 -9.86 -10.56
C LYS A 4 -11.57 -9.89 -11.58
N GLY A 5 -11.58 -8.93 -12.51
CA GLY A 5 -10.44 -8.73 -13.40
C GLY A 5 -9.19 -8.60 -12.55
N LYS A 6 -8.04 -9.00 -13.10
CA LYS A 6 -6.76 -8.95 -12.38
C LYS A 6 -6.53 -7.50 -11.91
N ILE A 7 -6.60 -7.28 -10.60
CA ILE A 7 -6.36 -5.96 -10.00
C ILE A 7 -4.86 -5.72 -10.05
N ILE A 8 -4.46 -4.59 -10.64
CA ILE A 8 -3.05 -4.24 -10.92
C ILE A 8 -2.50 -3.17 -9.97
N TYR A 9 -3.33 -2.65 -9.07
CA TYR A 9 -3.01 -1.60 -8.10
C TYR A 9 -3.32 -2.08 -6.66
N PRO A 10 -2.73 -1.47 -5.62
CA PRO A 10 -3.01 -1.86 -4.23
C PRO A 10 -4.46 -1.58 -3.82
N GLN A 11 -5.09 -2.48 -3.07
CA GLN A 11 -6.41 -2.26 -2.46
C GLN A 11 -6.31 -1.92 -0.98
N ARG A 12 -7.29 -1.16 -0.49
CA ARG A 12 -7.45 -0.90 0.93
C ARG A 12 -7.58 -2.20 1.72
N GLY A 13 -6.79 -2.33 2.77
CA GLY A 13 -6.78 -3.53 3.62
C GLY A 13 -5.73 -4.56 3.22
N GLU A 14 -5.08 -4.43 2.07
CA GLU A 14 -3.96 -5.28 1.69
C GLU A 14 -2.69 -4.90 2.47
N ILE A 15 -1.79 -5.87 2.64
CA ILE A 15 -0.50 -5.69 3.30
C ILE A 15 0.61 -5.78 2.25
N TYR A 16 1.47 -4.76 2.20
CA TYR A 16 2.61 -4.69 1.30
C TYR A 16 3.92 -4.55 2.06
N LEU A 17 5.01 -5.10 1.51
CA LEU A 17 6.34 -4.83 2.02
C LEU A 17 6.78 -3.43 1.53
N VAL A 18 6.99 -2.51 2.47
CA VAL A 18 7.30 -1.11 2.16
C VAL A 18 8.67 -0.76 2.71
N ASN A 19 9.49 -0.09 1.88
CA ASN A 19 10.71 0.54 2.33
C ASN A 19 10.40 1.93 2.90
N PHE A 20 10.71 2.15 4.18
CA PHE A 20 10.45 3.42 4.85
C PHE A 20 11.65 4.38 4.81
N ASP A 21 12.75 4.02 4.15
CA ASP A 21 13.91 4.90 3.99
C ASP A 21 13.77 5.90 2.81
N PRO A 22 14.27 7.15 2.95
CA PRO A 22 14.88 7.74 4.15
C PRO A 22 13.83 8.24 5.16
N THR A 23 14.25 8.43 6.42
CA THR A 23 13.40 8.96 7.50
C THR A 23 14.00 10.14 8.22
N ILE A 24 13.15 10.90 8.93
CA ILE A 24 13.55 12.06 9.75
C ILE A 24 13.35 11.75 11.23
N GLY A 25 14.40 12.00 12.04
CA GLY A 25 14.33 11.88 13.50
C GLY A 25 13.98 10.47 13.98
N SER A 26 12.86 10.35 14.70
CA SER A 26 12.40 9.09 15.32
C SER A 26 11.44 8.27 14.45
N GLU A 27 11.27 8.67 13.18
CA GLU A 27 10.52 7.88 12.20
C GLU A 27 11.18 6.52 11.94
N ILE A 28 10.36 5.54 11.57
CA ILE A 28 10.79 4.15 11.48
C ILE A 28 11.69 3.86 10.26
N LYS A 29 12.95 3.52 10.51
CA LYS A 29 13.97 3.35 9.47
C LYS A 29 14.25 1.88 9.10
N LYS A 30 13.35 1.24 8.35
CA LYS A 30 13.51 -0.14 7.85
C LYS A 30 12.46 -0.52 6.81
N THR A 31 12.74 -1.52 5.99
CA THR A 31 11.72 -2.17 5.15
C THR A 31 10.83 -3.10 6.00
N ARG A 32 9.50 -2.91 5.98
CA ARG A 32 8.56 -3.75 6.75
C ARG A 32 7.15 -3.81 6.15
N PRO A 33 6.33 -4.82 6.53
CA PRO A 33 4.94 -4.89 6.13
C PRO A 33 4.14 -3.68 6.61
N ALA A 34 3.30 -3.12 5.73
CA ALA A 34 2.43 -1.99 5.98
C ALA A 34 1.03 -2.24 5.42
N LEU A 35 0.01 -1.71 6.09
CA LEU A 35 -1.40 -1.82 5.69
C LEU A 35 -1.77 -0.64 4.79
N ILE A 36 -2.37 -0.92 3.63
CA ILE A 36 -2.92 0.13 2.76
C ILE A 36 -4.22 0.67 3.37
N LEU A 37 -4.22 1.93 3.80
CA LEU A 37 -5.41 2.61 4.33
C LEU A 37 -6.11 3.54 3.33
N GLN A 38 -5.39 3.98 2.30
CA GLN A 38 -5.92 4.82 1.22
C GLN A 38 -7.10 4.13 0.51
N ASN A 39 -8.05 4.92 0.01
CA ASN A 39 -9.23 4.40 -0.68
C ASN A 39 -8.89 3.86 -2.09
N ASP A 40 -9.67 2.89 -2.55
CA ASP A 40 -9.40 2.18 -3.82
C ASP A 40 -9.52 3.09 -5.06
N VAL A 41 -10.39 4.10 -5.03
CA VAL A 41 -10.50 5.07 -6.13
C VAL A 41 -9.17 5.81 -6.30
N SER A 42 -8.58 6.28 -5.20
CA SER A 42 -7.28 6.95 -5.26
C SER A 42 -6.19 6.00 -5.72
N ASN A 43 -6.09 4.80 -5.14
CA ASN A 43 -5.07 3.80 -5.52
C ASN A 43 -5.11 3.42 -7.01
N GLN A 44 -6.29 3.51 -7.64
CA GLN A 44 -6.47 3.19 -9.06
C GLN A 44 -6.04 4.31 -10.00
N TYR A 45 -6.19 5.58 -9.61
CA TYR A 45 -6.05 6.72 -10.53
C TYR A 45 -4.90 7.68 -10.17
N TYR A 46 -4.36 7.61 -8.94
CA TYR A 46 -3.32 8.50 -8.41
C TYR A 46 -2.25 7.70 -7.67
#